data_AF-A0A415X3U6-F1
#
_entry.id   AF-A0A415X3U6-F1
#
_cell.length_a   1.000
_cell.length_b   1.000
_cell.length_c   1.000
_cell.angle_alpha   90.00
_cell.angle_beta   90.00
_cell.angle_gamma   90.00
#
_symmetry.space_group_name_H-M   'P 1'
#
loop_
_entity.id
_entity.type
_entity.pdbx_description
1 polymer ?
#
loop_
_entity_poly.entity_id
_entity_poly.type
_entity_poly.pdbx_seq_one_letter_code
_entity_poly.pdbx_strand_id
1 'polypeptide(L)'
;MKYIVYGIVSAAILFLSVLMFLTVEGRTDHEKTLEEAVSLALDQTMQEQWMQAESIKDDEAWADAFCRILKEKMQGLGIKGECKVEIYGVDSKNGLLSVGVTETYRHPNGTEGTCQVIKTALWDQKMEKEDHEVRFYVDDRLWQAYRVEDGADFILPQTPAVEGRKFLGWSRQADQWSGEAFPAQVKETQTYYACFE
;
A
#
# COMPACT_ATOMS: atom_id res chain seq x y z
N MET A 1 56.43 39.31 -10.11
CA MET A 1 55.06 39.47 -10.62
C MET A 1 54.41 38.16 -11.02
N LYS A 2 55.03 37.33 -11.89
CA LYS A 2 54.46 36.03 -12.32
C LYS A 2 54.02 35.11 -11.16
N TYR A 3 54.84 34.94 -10.11
CA TYR A 3 54.49 34.12 -8.95
C TYR A 3 53.33 34.68 -8.09
N ILE A 4 53.20 36.01 -8.03
CA ILE A 4 52.07 36.66 -7.33
C ILE A 4 50.79 36.44 -8.12
N VAL A 5 50.86 36.55 -9.46
CA VAL A 5 49.72 36.26 -10.34
C VAL A 5 49.31 34.79 -10.22
N TYR A 6 50.26 33.85 -10.21
CA TYR A 6 49.95 32.43 -10.01
C TYR A 6 49.32 32.16 -8.63
N GLY A 7 49.79 32.82 -7.57
CA GLY A 7 49.21 32.69 -6.23
C GLY A 7 47.78 33.21 -6.13
N ILE A 8 47.48 34.36 -6.75
CA ILE A 8 46.12 34.92 -6.80
C ILE A 8 45.20 34.01 -7.62
N VAL A 9 45.65 33.53 -8.78
CA VAL A 9 44.86 32.64 -9.65
C VAL A 9 44.60 31.30 -8.94
N SER A 10 45.59 30.72 -8.25
CA SER A 10 45.37 29.47 -7.49
C SER A 10 44.41 29.65 -6.33
N ALA A 11 44.47 30.77 -5.61
CA ALA A 11 43.53 31.08 -4.54
C ALA A 11 42.11 31.26 -5.06
N ALA A 12 41.95 31.92 -6.22
CA ALA A 12 40.65 32.07 -6.88
C ALA A 12 40.07 30.73 -7.34
N ILE A 13 40.89 29.83 -7.89
CA ILE A 13 40.45 28.48 -8.30
C ILE A 13 40.01 27.65 -7.09
N LEU A 14 40.78 27.66 -6.00
CA LEU A 14 40.40 26.97 -4.76
C LEU A 14 39.08 27.51 -4.22
N PHE A 15 38.93 28.83 -4.17
CA PHE A 15 37.69 29.46 -3.73
C PHE A 15 36.48 29.06 -4.60
N LEU A 16 36.64 29.08 -5.93
CA LEU A 16 35.59 28.64 -6.87
C LEU A 16 35.24 27.15 -6.71
N SER A 17 36.23 26.29 -6.44
CA SER A 17 35.99 24.87 -6.19
C SER A 17 35.14 24.64 -4.94
N VAL A 18 35.42 25.37 -3.85
CA VAL A 18 34.63 25.32 -2.61
C VAL A 18 33.20 25.80 -2.86
N LEU A 19 33.01 26.88 -3.61
CA LEU A 19 31.68 27.36 -3.98
C LEU A 19 30.89 26.33 -4.80
N MET A 20 31.56 25.63 -5.74
CA MET A 20 30.94 24.53 -6.49
C MET A 20 30.48 23.40 -5.55
N PHE A 21 31.34 22.95 -4.63
CA PHE A 21 30.99 21.90 -3.67
C PHE A 21 29.78 22.29 -2.81
N LEU A 22 29.76 23.50 -2.24
CA LEU A 22 28.63 24.00 -1.44
C LEU A 22 27.33 24.11 -2.24
N THR A 23 27.42 24.41 -3.54
CA THR A 23 26.25 24.51 -4.42
C THR A 23 25.67 23.14 -4.76
N VAL A 24 26.53 22.15 -5.00
CA VAL A 24 26.12 20.77 -5.33
C VAL A 24 25.57 20.07 -4.09
N GLU A 25 26.28 20.13 -2.95
CA GLU A 25 25.82 19.52 -1.70
C GLU A 25 24.51 20.11 -1.23
N GLY A 26 24.35 21.44 -1.29
CA GLY A 26 23.10 22.10 -0.94
C GLY A 26 21.92 21.59 -1.77
N ARG A 27 22.09 21.43 -3.09
CA ARG A 27 21.03 20.90 -3.95
C ARG A 27 20.66 19.46 -3.61
N THR A 28 21.65 18.59 -3.41
CA THR A 28 21.40 17.18 -3.07
C THR A 28 20.77 17.03 -1.70
N ASP A 29 21.10 17.91 -0.75
CA ASP A 29 20.48 17.96 0.57
C ASP A 29 19.01 18.40 0.46
N HIS A 30 18.74 19.50 -0.24
CA HIS A 30 17.37 19.98 -0.50
C HIS A 30 16.47 18.91 -1.15
N GLU A 31 16.97 18.23 -2.18
CA GLU A 31 16.22 17.18 -2.87
C GLU A 31 15.89 16.00 -1.95
N LYS A 32 16.85 15.54 -1.14
CA LYS A 32 16.64 14.44 -0.18
C LYS A 32 15.70 14.84 0.96
N THR A 33 15.87 16.02 1.53
CA THR A 33 15.03 16.50 2.62
C THR A 33 13.60 16.72 2.12
N LEU A 34 13.42 17.28 0.92
CA LEU A 34 12.10 17.40 0.30
C LEU A 34 11.49 16.02 0.02
N GLU A 35 12.27 15.08 -0.51
CA GLU A 35 11.81 13.71 -0.76
C GLU A 35 11.35 13.03 0.53
N GLU A 36 12.10 13.18 1.63
CA GLU A 36 11.71 12.69 2.95
C GLU A 36 10.40 13.32 3.43
N ALA A 37 10.27 14.65 3.34
CA ALA A 37 9.05 15.35 3.73
C ALA A 37 7.82 14.87 2.94
N VAL A 38 7.94 14.74 1.62
CA VAL A 38 6.88 14.26 0.73
C VAL A 38 6.51 12.82 1.03
N SER A 39 7.51 11.97 1.27
CA SER A 39 7.31 10.56 1.59
C SER A 39 6.54 10.39 2.90
N LEU A 40 7.02 11.06 3.96
CA LEU A 40 6.37 11.02 5.28
C LEU A 40 4.95 11.58 5.23
N ALA A 41 4.74 12.64 4.45
CA ALA A 41 3.41 13.22 4.30
C ALA A 41 2.45 12.29 3.54
N LEU A 42 2.90 11.62 2.47
CA LEU A 42 2.11 10.61 1.77
C LEU A 42 1.75 9.46 2.69
N ASP A 43 2.73 8.85 3.35
CA ASP A 43 2.50 7.69 4.22
C ASP A 43 1.53 8.01 5.35
N GLN A 44 1.71 9.16 6.02
CA GLN A 44 0.80 9.60 7.08
C GLN A 44 -0.59 9.97 6.55
N THR A 45 -0.71 10.57 5.36
CA THR A 45 -2.02 10.84 4.75
C THR A 45 -2.76 9.54 4.49
N MET A 46 -2.09 8.56 3.88
CA MET A 46 -2.67 7.24 3.62
C MET A 46 -3.13 6.57 4.91
N GLN A 47 -2.30 6.62 5.96
CA GLN A 47 -2.61 6.00 7.25
C GLN A 47 -3.78 6.69 7.99
N GLU A 48 -3.77 8.03 8.10
CA GLU A 48 -4.82 8.79 8.81
C GLU A 48 -6.19 8.64 8.13
N GLN A 49 -6.21 8.69 6.80
CA GLN A 49 -7.46 8.62 6.05
C GLN A 49 -8.08 7.22 6.10
N TRP A 50 -7.25 6.18 6.10
CA TRP A 50 -7.72 4.81 6.15
C TRP A 50 -8.10 4.35 7.57
N MET A 51 -7.41 4.80 8.63
CA MET A 51 -7.84 4.52 10.01
C MET A 51 -9.22 5.14 10.34
N GLN A 52 -9.67 6.12 9.54
CA GLN A 52 -10.98 6.74 9.65
C GLN A 52 -11.99 6.25 8.57
N ALA A 53 -11.74 5.09 7.96
CA ALA A 53 -12.49 4.53 6.83
C ALA A 53 -14.00 4.27 7.06
N GLU A 54 -14.54 4.51 8.26
CA GLU A 54 -16.01 4.53 8.49
C GLU A 54 -16.72 5.69 7.76
N SER A 55 -15.98 6.69 7.28
CA SER A 55 -16.50 7.70 6.35
C SER A 55 -15.66 7.75 5.08
N ILE A 56 -16.29 7.46 3.93
CA ILE A 56 -15.69 7.71 2.61
C ILE A 56 -15.45 9.22 2.52
N LYS A 57 -14.18 9.63 2.51
CA LYS A 57 -13.83 11.03 2.29
C LYS A 57 -13.65 11.27 0.81
N ASP A 58 -14.16 12.42 0.36
CA ASP A 58 -14.00 12.89 -1.01
C ASP A 58 -12.50 13.12 -1.32
N ASP A 59 -12.16 13.04 -2.60
CA ASP A 59 -10.81 13.17 -3.14
C ASP A 59 -10.14 14.49 -2.71
N GLU A 60 -10.92 15.56 -2.58
CA GLU A 60 -10.47 16.87 -2.10
C GLU A 60 -9.94 16.82 -0.64
N ALA A 61 -10.58 16.02 0.22
CA ALA A 61 -10.15 15.87 1.61
C ALA A 61 -8.80 15.16 1.75
N TRP A 62 -8.46 14.26 0.81
CA TRP A 62 -7.16 13.61 0.75
C TRP A 62 -6.07 14.60 0.34
N ALA A 63 -6.33 15.42 -0.69
CA ALA A 63 -5.43 16.46 -1.13
C ALA A 63 -5.16 17.50 -0.02
N ASP A 64 -6.20 17.95 0.68
CA ASP A 64 -6.07 18.90 1.79
C ASP A 64 -5.30 18.31 2.98
N ALA A 65 -5.56 17.05 3.31
CA ALA A 65 -4.83 16.37 4.37
C ALA A 65 -3.34 16.24 4.01
N PHE A 66 -3.02 15.86 2.77
CA PHE A 66 -1.65 15.84 2.30
C PHE A 66 -0.97 17.20 2.43
N CYS A 67 -1.61 18.28 1.93
CA CYS A 67 -1.06 19.63 2.01
C CYS A 67 -0.80 20.08 3.46
N ARG A 68 -1.73 19.77 4.38
CA ARG A 68 -1.57 20.06 5.81
C ARG A 68 -0.38 19.31 6.40
N ILE A 69 -0.30 18.00 6.18
CA ILE A 69 0.75 17.15 6.76
C ILE A 69 2.11 17.51 6.16
N LEU A 70 2.18 17.73 4.84
CA LEU A 70 3.40 18.16 4.17
C LEU A 70 3.95 19.45 4.79
N LYS A 71 3.10 20.44 5.05
CA LYS A 71 3.50 21.68 5.71
C LYS A 71 4.10 21.44 7.10
N GLU A 72 3.53 20.52 7.88
CA GLU A 72 4.06 20.12 9.18
C GLU A 72 5.43 19.43 9.05
N LYS A 73 5.58 18.47 8.12
CA LYS A 73 6.85 17.78 7.88
C LYS A 73 7.94 18.72 7.39
N MET A 74 7.61 19.64 6.49
CA MET A 74 8.52 20.68 6.02
C MET A 74 9.04 21.54 7.18
N GLN A 75 8.16 21.96 8.09
CA GLN A 75 8.56 22.73 9.27
C GLN A 75 9.47 21.91 10.20
N GLY A 76 9.12 20.64 10.45
CA GLY A 76 9.91 19.74 11.29
C GLY A 76 11.30 19.43 10.73
N LEU A 77 11.42 19.33 9.41
CA LEU A 77 12.68 19.07 8.70
C LEU A 77 13.47 20.35 8.36
N GLY A 78 12.96 21.53 8.73
CA GLY A 78 13.66 22.80 8.53
C GLY A 78 13.69 23.27 7.06
N ILE A 79 12.78 22.78 6.22
CA ILE A 79 12.62 23.23 4.84
C ILE A 79 12.02 24.64 4.86
N LYS A 80 12.75 25.60 4.27
CA LYS A 80 12.38 27.03 4.26
C LYS A 80 11.93 27.54 2.89
N GLY A 81 12.13 26.74 1.84
CA GLY A 81 11.72 27.11 0.49
C GLY A 81 10.20 27.18 0.36
N GLU A 82 9.76 27.95 -0.64
CA GLU A 82 8.35 27.99 -1.01
C GLU A 82 8.03 26.74 -1.84
N CYS A 83 6.99 26.01 -1.44
CA CYS A 83 6.56 24.80 -2.13
C CYS A 83 5.26 25.01 -2.89
N LYS A 84 5.25 24.55 -4.15
CA LYS A 84 4.05 24.36 -4.97
C LYS A 84 3.69 22.88 -4.96
N VAL A 85 2.44 22.57 -4.61
CA VAL A 85 1.91 21.20 -4.63
C VAL A 85 0.97 21.03 -5.83
N GLU A 86 1.13 19.93 -6.55
CA GLU A 86 0.29 19.50 -7.67
C GLU A 86 -0.24 18.10 -7.36
N ILE A 87 -1.55 17.91 -7.43
CA ILE A 87 -2.18 16.59 -7.28
C ILE A 87 -2.36 16.01 -8.68
N TYR A 88 -1.61 14.95 -9.00
CA TYR A 88 -1.69 14.28 -10.30
C TYR A 88 -2.81 13.24 -10.37
N GLY A 89 -3.20 12.70 -9.22
CA GLY A 89 -4.29 11.73 -9.15
C GLY A 89 -4.62 11.38 -7.71
N VAL A 90 -5.89 11.17 -7.45
CA VAL A 90 -6.41 10.72 -6.17
C VAL A 90 -7.56 9.78 -6.47
N ASP A 91 -7.59 8.64 -5.78
CA ASP A 91 -8.71 7.72 -5.77
C ASP A 91 -8.84 7.19 -4.35
N SER A 92 -9.70 7.85 -3.57
CA SER A 92 -9.89 7.49 -2.17
C SER A 92 -10.48 6.08 -1.98
N LYS A 93 -11.16 5.54 -3.00
CA LYS A 93 -11.78 4.21 -2.95
C LYS A 93 -10.75 3.10 -3.15
N ASN A 94 -9.88 3.30 -4.14
CA ASN A 94 -8.83 2.33 -4.48
C ASN A 94 -7.50 2.62 -3.76
N GLY A 95 -7.46 3.66 -2.92
CA GLY A 95 -6.30 4.00 -2.10
C GLY A 95 -5.12 4.51 -2.93
N LEU A 96 -5.37 5.42 -3.87
CA LEU A 96 -4.34 6.09 -4.67
C LEU A 96 -4.18 7.54 -4.25
N LEU A 97 -2.93 7.98 -4.11
CA LEU A 97 -2.58 9.39 -4.03
C LEU A 97 -1.27 9.65 -4.78
N SER A 98 -1.30 10.51 -5.78
CA SER A 98 -0.15 10.88 -6.60
C SER A 98 0.06 12.39 -6.57
N VAL A 99 1.26 12.80 -6.19
CA VAL A 99 1.59 14.21 -5.93
C VAL A 99 2.91 14.61 -6.58
N GLY A 100 3.00 15.87 -7.00
CA GLY A 100 4.22 16.55 -7.38
C GLY A 100 4.44 17.74 -6.46
N VAL A 101 5.61 17.84 -5.85
CA VAL A 101 5.97 18.95 -4.98
C VAL A 101 7.24 19.60 -5.51
N THR A 102 7.15 20.89 -5.81
CA THR A 102 8.27 21.70 -6.30
C THR A 102 8.66 22.71 -5.24
N GLU A 103 9.89 22.64 -4.72
CA GLU A 103 10.46 23.63 -3.81
C GLU A 103 11.29 24.65 -4.60
N THR A 104 11.11 25.93 -4.28
CA THR A 104 12.01 27.02 -4.70
C THR A 104 12.82 27.50 -3.50
N TYR A 105 14.14 27.51 -3.63
CA TYR A 105 15.08 27.91 -2.57
C TYR A 105 16.16 28.85 -3.10
N ARG A 106 16.88 29.53 -2.22
CA ARG A 106 17.95 30.47 -2.59
C ARG A 106 19.32 29.92 -2.21
N HIS A 107 20.21 29.84 -3.18
CA HIS A 107 21.61 29.44 -2.99
C HIS A 107 22.41 30.52 -2.23
N PRO A 108 23.55 30.18 -1.60
CA PRO A 108 24.41 31.14 -0.91
C PRO A 108 24.94 32.29 -1.79
N ASN A 109 25.02 32.07 -3.11
CA ASN A 109 25.40 33.08 -4.10
C ASN A 109 24.25 34.06 -4.46
N GLY A 110 23.06 33.88 -3.89
CA GLY A 110 21.88 34.71 -4.11
C GLY A 110 20.97 34.27 -5.26
N THR A 111 21.36 33.27 -6.07
CA THR A 111 20.52 32.76 -7.16
C THR A 111 19.45 31.81 -6.64
N GLU A 112 18.31 31.75 -7.33
CA GLU A 112 17.25 30.78 -7.01
C GLU A 112 17.57 29.42 -7.63
N GLY A 113 17.30 28.36 -6.86
CA GLY A 113 17.34 26.97 -7.25
C GLY A 113 15.95 26.36 -7.07
N THR A 114 15.70 25.28 -7.81
CA THR A 114 14.45 24.51 -7.69
C THR A 114 14.77 23.02 -7.64
N CYS A 115 13.95 22.27 -6.90
CA CYS A 115 13.90 20.81 -6.97
C CYS A 115 12.44 20.37 -6.99
N GLN A 116 12.19 19.22 -7.61
CA GLN A 116 10.86 18.64 -7.71
C GLN A 116 10.91 17.17 -7.32
N VAL A 117 9.95 16.77 -6.48
CA VAL A 117 9.72 15.38 -6.10
C VAL A 117 8.33 14.99 -6.59
N ILE A 118 8.25 13.91 -7.36
CA ILE A 118 6.99 13.30 -7.78
C ILE A 118 6.91 11.93 -7.12
N LYS A 119 5.81 11.67 -6.41
CA LYS A 119 5.64 10.41 -5.71
C LYS A 119 4.18 9.96 -5.73
N THR A 120 4.00 8.65 -5.87
CA THR A 120 2.69 8.01 -5.91
C THR A 120 2.63 6.96 -4.80
N ALA A 121 1.63 7.06 -3.95
CA ALA A 121 1.27 6.05 -2.97
C ALA A 121 0.06 5.25 -3.48
N LEU A 122 0.20 3.93 -3.42
CA LEU A 122 -0.87 2.97 -3.70
C LEU A 122 -1.03 2.12 -2.46
N TRP A 123 -2.24 2.02 -1.96
CA TRP A 123 -2.57 1.08 -0.90
C TRP A 123 -2.80 -0.30 -1.52
N ASP A 124 -1.93 -1.25 -1.18
CA ASP A 124 -2.15 -2.65 -1.53
C ASP A 124 -3.18 -3.23 -0.56
N GLN A 125 -4.45 -3.26 -0.99
CA GLN A 125 -5.46 -4.09 -0.34
C GLN A 125 -5.09 -5.56 -0.59
N LYS A 126 -4.15 -6.10 0.18
CA LYS A 126 -4.15 -7.53 0.43
C LYS A 126 -5.40 -7.83 1.24
N MET A 127 -6.52 -8.02 0.55
CA MET A 127 -7.57 -8.88 1.06
C MET A 127 -6.91 -10.25 1.16
N GLU A 128 -6.36 -10.57 2.33
CA GLU A 128 -6.11 -11.96 2.69
C GLU A 128 -7.47 -12.62 2.65
N LYS A 129 -7.82 -13.20 1.49
CA LYS A 129 -9.03 -14.00 1.38
C LYS A 129 -8.85 -15.14 2.36
N GLU A 130 -9.80 -15.26 3.29
CA GLU A 130 -9.78 -16.36 4.22
C GLU A 130 -9.90 -17.68 3.44
N ASP A 131 -9.02 -18.64 3.75
CA ASP A 131 -9.14 -19.98 3.23
C ASP A 131 -10.21 -20.74 4.03
N HIS A 132 -11.15 -21.36 3.32
CA HIS A 132 -12.15 -22.23 3.91
C HIS A 132 -11.82 -23.70 3.63
N GLU A 133 -12.16 -24.56 4.58
CA GLU A 133 -12.01 -26.01 4.42
C GLU A 133 -13.39 -26.68 4.33
N VAL A 134 -13.58 -27.55 3.34
CA VAL A 134 -14.78 -28.38 3.23
C VAL A 134 -14.40 -29.82 3.50
N ARG A 135 -15.09 -30.46 4.45
CA ARG A 135 -14.80 -31.84 4.91
C ARG A 135 -16.01 -32.75 4.73
N PHE A 136 -15.75 -33.98 4.32
CA PHE A 136 -16.73 -35.03 4.13
C PHE A 136 -16.35 -36.25 4.96
N TYR A 137 -17.29 -36.78 5.74
CA TYR A 137 -17.09 -37.92 6.65
C TYR A 137 -18.01 -39.10 6.31
N VAL A 138 -17.45 -40.31 6.34
CA VAL A 138 -18.18 -41.58 6.19
C VAL A 138 -17.88 -42.41 7.44
N ASP A 139 -18.91 -42.83 8.18
CA ASP A 139 -18.75 -43.57 9.45
C ASP A 139 -17.74 -42.90 10.41
N ASP A 140 -17.89 -41.59 10.62
CA ASP A 140 -17.01 -40.73 11.43
C ASP A 140 -15.54 -40.69 11.00
N ARG A 141 -15.22 -41.18 9.80
CA ARG A 141 -13.87 -41.11 9.20
C ARG A 141 -13.84 -40.07 8.09
N LEU A 142 -12.79 -39.26 8.07
CA LEU A 142 -12.58 -38.28 7.01
C LEU A 142 -12.42 -39.02 5.67
N TRP A 143 -13.37 -38.79 4.76
CA TRP A 143 -13.42 -39.37 3.43
C TRP A 143 -12.71 -38.48 2.41
N GLN A 144 -13.04 -37.18 2.42
CA GLN A 144 -12.49 -36.21 1.50
C GLN A 144 -12.45 -34.83 2.16
N ALA A 145 -11.41 -34.05 1.86
CA ALA A 145 -11.35 -32.64 2.22
C ALA A 145 -10.68 -31.82 1.12
N TYR A 146 -11.04 -30.55 1.01
CA TYR A 146 -10.35 -29.58 0.16
C TYR A 146 -10.35 -28.20 0.82
N ARG A 147 -9.34 -27.39 0.47
CA ARG A 147 -9.24 -25.98 0.87
C ARG A 147 -9.41 -25.10 -0.35
N VAL A 148 -10.15 -24.01 -0.19
CA VAL A 148 -10.43 -23.03 -1.24
C VAL A 148 -10.48 -21.63 -0.64
N GLU A 149 -10.14 -20.63 -1.45
CA GLU A 149 -10.33 -19.22 -1.08
C GLU A 149 -11.81 -18.88 -0.87
N ASP A 150 -12.07 -17.86 -0.05
CA ASP A 150 -13.40 -17.26 0.08
C ASP A 150 -14.05 -16.95 -1.28
N GLY A 151 -15.26 -17.47 -1.45
CA GLY A 151 -16.09 -17.29 -2.65
C GLY A 151 -15.78 -18.25 -3.80
N ALA A 152 -14.86 -19.20 -3.65
CA ALA A 152 -14.61 -20.21 -4.68
C ALA A 152 -15.81 -21.14 -4.90
N ASP A 153 -15.94 -21.70 -6.10
CA ASP A 153 -17.02 -22.63 -6.44
C ASP A 153 -16.98 -23.90 -5.60
N PHE A 154 -18.15 -24.38 -5.17
CA PHE A 154 -18.25 -25.61 -4.39
C PHE A 154 -17.95 -26.84 -5.26
N ILE A 155 -16.99 -27.65 -4.83
CA ILE A 155 -16.62 -28.88 -5.51
C ILE A 155 -17.43 -30.04 -4.93
N LEU A 156 -18.22 -30.72 -5.78
CA LEU A 156 -19.01 -31.87 -5.38
C LEU A 156 -18.11 -33.05 -4.97
N PRO A 157 -18.39 -33.71 -3.83
CA PRO A 157 -17.63 -34.87 -3.39
C PRO A 157 -17.92 -36.10 -4.26
N GLN A 158 -16.99 -37.05 -4.24
CA GLN A 158 -17.28 -38.37 -4.80
C GLN A 158 -18.29 -39.14 -3.94
N THR A 159 -19.22 -39.84 -4.59
CA THR A 159 -20.21 -40.68 -3.91
C THR A 159 -19.53 -41.88 -3.23
N PRO A 160 -19.64 -42.02 -1.89
CA PRO A 160 -19.04 -43.15 -1.19
C PRO A 160 -19.88 -44.41 -1.41
N ALA A 161 -19.22 -45.55 -1.62
CA ALA A 161 -19.86 -46.85 -1.72
C ALA A 161 -19.50 -47.68 -0.48
N VAL A 162 -20.52 -48.11 0.27
CA VAL A 162 -20.34 -48.94 1.45
C VAL A 162 -21.15 -50.21 1.29
N GLU A 163 -20.51 -51.35 1.56
CA GLU A 163 -21.12 -52.67 1.34
C GLU A 163 -22.40 -52.83 2.18
N GLY A 164 -23.48 -53.25 1.54
CA GLY A 164 -24.77 -53.48 2.19
C GLY A 164 -25.57 -52.24 2.56
N ARG A 165 -25.12 -51.03 2.18
CA ARG A 165 -25.78 -49.76 2.50
C ARG A 165 -26.02 -48.90 1.26
N LYS A 166 -27.19 -48.27 1.16
CA LYS A 166 -27.54 -47.39 0.05
C LYS A 166 -27.28 -45.95 0.43
N PHE A 167 -26.40 -45.27 -0.30
CA PHE A 167 -26.10 -43.86 -0.07
C PHE A 167 -27.33 -42.98 -0.39
N LEU A 168 -27.76 -42.19 0.59
CA LEU A 168 -28.88 -41.25 0.46
C LEU A 168 -28.40 -39.85 0.06
N GLY A 169 -27.26 -39.42 0.59
CA GLY A 169 -26.71 -38.09 0.35
C GLY A 169 -25.80 -37.61 1.48
N TRP A 170 -25.34 -36.37 1.38
CA TRP A 170 -24.49 -35.69 2.35
C TRP A 170 -25.30 -34.70 3.19
N SER A 171 -25.20 -34.78 4.52
CA SER A 171 -25.94 -33.90 5.45
C SER A 171 -24.99 -33.14 6.37
N ARG A 172 -25.38 -31.95 6.84
CA ARG A 172 -24.62 -31.21 7.87
C ARG A 172 -24.70 -31.86 9.26
N GLN A 173 -25.65 -32.78 9.46
CA GLN A 173 -25.82 -33.53 10.71
C GLN A 173 -25.64 -35.03 10.45
N ALA A 174 -24.85 -35.69 11.30
CA ALA A 174 -24.69 -37.14 11.24
C ALA A 174 -26.04 -37.84 11.49
N ASP A 175 -26.25 -38.97 10.81
CA ASP A 175 -27.43 -39.86 10.96
C ASP A 175 -28.81 -39.22 10.69
N GLN A 176 -28.85 -37.98 10.20
CA GLN A 176 -30.09 -37.30 9.83
C GLN A 176 -29.99 -36.76 8.40
N TRP A 177 -30.65 -37.43 7.47
CA TRP A 177 -30.77 -36.95 6.10
C TRP A 177 -31.75 -35.77 6.04
N SER A 178 -31.27 -34.58 5.67
CA SER A 178 -32.08 -33.35 5.55
C SER A 178 -32.43 -32.98 4.10
N GLY A 179 -31.84 -33.62 3.09
CA GLY A 179 -32.08 -33.25 1.69
C GLY A 179 -31.43 -31.93 1.27
N GLU A 180 -30.43 -31.46 2.00
CA GLU A 180 -29.76 -30.18 1.74
C GLU A 180 -29.07 -30.14 0.36
N ALA A 181 -29.24 -29.01 -0.33
CA ALA A 181 -28.48 -28.70 -1.53
C ALA A 181 -27.12 -28.09 -1.15
N PHE A 182 -26.07 -28.46 -1.90
CA PHE A 182 -24.78 -27.82 -1.75
C PHE A 182 -24.85 -26.33 -2.15
N PRO A 183 -24.11 -25.44 -1.46
CA PRO A 183 -24.04 -24.05 -1.87
C PRO A 183 -23.33 -23.94 -3.23
N ALA A 184 -23.56 -22.85 -3.96
CA ALA A 184 -22.82 -22.57 -5.19
C ALA A 184 -21.34 -22.24 -4.93
N GLN A 185 -21.06 -21.55 -3.81
CA GLN A 185 -19.74 -21.07 -3.43
C GLN A 185 -19.45 -21.34 -1.95
N VAL A 186 -18.18 -21.51 -1.61
CA VAL A 186 -17.69 -21.70 -0.25
C VAL A 186 -17.38 -20.34 0.37
N LYS A 187 -18.10 -19.97 1.42
CA LYS A 187 -17.92 -18.72 2.19
C LYS A 187 -17.62 -18.95 3.68
N GLU A 188 -17.60 -20.22 4.07
CA GLU A 188 -17.31 -20.66 5.42
C GLU A 188 -16.76 -22.09 5.36
N THR A 189 -16.04 -22.49 6.40
CA THR A 189 -15.63 -23.89 6.62
C THR A 189 -16.87 -24.75 6.86
N GLN A 190 -17.00 -25.83 6.09
CA GLN A 190 -18.21 -26.67 6.08
C GLN A 190 -17.86 -28.13 6.33
N THR A 191 -18.74 -28.84 7.03
CA THR A 191 -18.58 -30.28 7.30
C THR A 191 -19.86 -31.02 6.94
N TYR A 192 -19.71 -32.13 6.24
CA TYR A 192 -20.78 -33.00 5.79
C TYR A 192 -20.52 -34.45 6.20
N TYR A 193 -21.61 -35.16 6.49
CA TYR A 193 -21.62 -36.57 6.89
C TYR A 193 -22.44 -37.37 5.88
N ALA A 194 -21.95 -38.54 5.48
CA ALA A 194 -22.65 -39.43 4.58
C ALA A 194 -23.82 -40.12 5.29
N CYS A 195 -25.02 -40.00 4.74
CA CYS A 195 -26.21 -40.70 5.21
C CYS A 195 -26.48 -41.92 4.34
N PHE A 196 -26.82 -43.05 4.97
CA PHE A 196 -27.13 -44.31 4.31
C PHE A 196 -28.47 -44.89 4.80
N GLU A 197 -29.11 -45.67 3.93
CA GLU A 197 -30.27 -46.55 4.21
C GLU A 197 -29.84 -48.02 4.22
#